data_AF-A0A853CJ78-F1
#
_entry.id   AF-A0A853CJ78-F1
#
_cell.length_a   1.000
_cell.length_b   1.000
_cell.length_c   1.000
_cell.angle_alpha   90.00
_cell.angle_beta   90.00
_cell.angle_gamma   90.00
#
_symmetry.space_group_name_H-M   'P 1'
#
loop_
_entity.id
_entity.type
_entity.pdbx_description
1 polymer ?
#
loop_
_entity_poly.entity_id
_entity_poly.type
_entity_poly.pdbx_seq_one_letter_code
_entity_poly.pdbx_strand_id
1 'polypeptide(L)'
;MVEPGGSGGPTPKQGDYVRILPHAHDQADGNPPFGMVGESLPVGGLLVAQAGAGLGVFAREDLQPVSPEDIPADALADIRRRAGLTPPDPG
;
A
#
# COMPACT_ATOMS: atom_id res chain seq x y z
N MET A 1 14.11 -29.20 8.11
CA MET A 1 13.12 -28.99 7.03
C MET A 1 12.62 -27.57 7.23
N VAL A 2 13.11 -26.62 6.45
CA VAL A 2 12.64 -25.23 6.53
C VAL A 2 11.31 -25.18 5.81
N GLU A 3 10.24 -24.84 6.52
CA GLU A 3 8.95 -24.56 5.90
C GLU A 3 9.18 -23.42 4.90
N PRO A 4 8.86 -23.57 3.61
CA PRO A 4 8.82 -22.42 2.73
C PRO A 4 7.72 -21.55 3.29
N GLY A 5 8.08 -20.42 3.90
CA GLY A 5 7.15 -19.40 4.34
C GLY A 5 6.37 -18.95 3.11
N GLY A 6 5.26 -19.65 2.86
CA GLY A 6 4.29 -19.25 1.87
C GLY A 6 3.80 -17.90 2.35
N SER A 7 4.23 -16.85 1.68
CA SER A 7 3.52 -15.57 1.64
C SER A 7 2.17 -15.81 0.98
N GLY A 8 1.31 -16.60 1.61
CA GLY A 8 -0.08 -16.89 1.25
C GLY A 8 -1.01 -15.83 1.81
N GLY A 9 -0.54 -14.58 1.88
CA GLY A 9 -1.42 -13.45 2.11
C GLY A 9 -2.36 -13.27 0.91
N PRO A 10 -3.53 -12.64 1.10
CA PRO A 10 -4.41 -12.35 -0.01
C PRO A 10 -3.65 -11.55 -1.08
N THR A 11 -3.90 -11.85 -2.35
CA THR A 11 -3.35 -11.05 -3.44
C THR A 11 -3.89 -9.62 -3.36
N PRO A 12 -3.04 -8.57 -3.33
CA PRO A 12 -3.53 -7.20 -3.24
C PRO A 12 -4.36 -6.81 -4.46
N LYS A 13 -5.52 -6.18 -4.19
CA LYS A 13 -6.51 -5.73 -5.16
C LYS A 13 -6.78 -4.24 -5.01
N GLN A 14 -7.38 -3.64 -6.05
CA GLN A 14 -7.89 -2.29 -5.98
C GLN A 14 -8.76 -2.11 -4.72
N GLY A 15 -8.48 -1.06 -3.94
CA GLY A 15 -9.15 -0.83 -2.68
C GLY A 15 -8.32 -1.22 -1.44
N ASP A 16 -7.38 -2.15 -1.59
CA ASP A 16 -6.65 -2.69 -0.45
C ASP A 16 -5.60 -1.70 0.06
N TYR A 17 -5.45 -1.66 1.38
CA TYR A 17 -4.29 -1.03 1.98
C TYR A 17 -3.12 -2.00 1.97
N VAL A 18 -1.94 -1.48 1.66
CA VAL A 18 -0.72 -2.26 1.49
C VAL A 18 0.44 -1.60 2.22
N ARG A 19 1.34 -2.44 2.69
CA ARG A 19 2.69 -2.07 3.10
C ARG A 19 3.66 -2.39 1.97
N ILE A 20 4.49 -1.42 1.60
CA ILE A 20 5.57 -1.59 0.63
C ILE A 20 6.72 -2.30 1.36
N LEU A 21 7.21 -3.40 0.80
CA LEU A 21 8.28 -4.18 1.39
C LEU A 21 9.61 -3.42 1.38
N PRO A 22 10.52 -3.69 2.34
CA PRO A 22 11.73 -2.88 2.53
C PRO A 22 12.66 -2.79 1.31
N HIS A 23 12.68 -3.81 0.44
CA HIS A 23 13.52 -3.81 -0.76
C HIS A 23 12.95 -2.96 -1.91
N ALA A 24 11.67 -2.63 -1.86
CA ALA A 24 10.97 -1.79 -2.84
C ALA A 24 10.65 -0.39 -2.27
N HIS A 25 10.92 -0.16 -0.99
CA HIS A 25 10.72 1.13 -0.32
C HIS A 25 12.04 1.85 -0.13
N ASP A 26 12.18 3.03 -0.74
CA ASP A 26 13.33 3.88 -0.48
C ASP A 26 13.20 4.52 0.92
N GLN A 27 14.04 4.06 1.84
CA GLN A 27 14.02 4.56 3.22
C GLN A 27 14.64 5.96 3.35
N ALA A 28 15.40 6.43 2.37
CA ALA A 28 16.03 7.75 2.41
C ALA A 28 15.01 8.87 2.19
N ASP A 29 13.88 8.58 1.53
CA ASP A 29 12.78 9.52 1.32
C ASP A 29 12.00 9.84 2.62
N GLY A 30 12.17 9.05 3.69
CA GLY A 30 11.51 9.28 4.98
C GLY A 30 9.99 9.06 5.00
N ASN A 31 9.43 8.63 3.88
CA ASN A 31 7.99 8.40 3.74
C ASN A 31 7.56 7.11 4.47
N PRO A 32 6.33 7.07 5.02
CA PRO A 32 5.76 5.83 5.53
C PRO A 32 5.63 4.80 4.40
N PRO A 33 5.97 3.52 4.65
CA PRO A 33 5.92 2.46 3.64
C PRO A 33 4.48 1.93 3.46
N PHE A 34 3.49 2.83 3.40
CA PHE A 34 2.08 2.47 3.36
C PHE A 34 1.39 3.16 2.20
N GLY A 35 0.44 2.47 1.59
CA GLY A 35 -0.37 3.02 0.53
C GLY A 35 -1.68 2.28 0.34
N MET A 36 -2.45 2.74 -0.65
CA MET A 36 -3.67 2.08 -1.11
C MET A 36 -3.54 1.73 -2.58
N VAL A 37 -3.93 0.50 -2.93
CA VAL A 37 -3.94 0.04 -4.31
C VAL A 37 -5.06 0.72 -5.08
N GLY A 38 -4.68 1.46 -6.12
CA GLY A 38 -5.55 2.02 -7.13
C GLY A 38 -5.80 1.00 -8.25
N GLU A 39 -5.37 1.31 -9.47
CA GLU A 39 -5.59 0.46 -10.65
C GLU A 39 -4.40 -0.49 -10.93
N SER A 40 -4.69 -1.65 -11.51
CA SER A 40 -3.66 -2.51 -12.10
C SER A 40 -3.30 -2.05 -13.50
N LEU A 41 -2.01 -1.83 -13.76
CA LEU A 41 -1.55 -1.35 -15.07
C LEU A 41 -1.45 -2.50 -16.09
N PRO A 42 -1.76 -2.23 -17.37
CA PRO A 42 -1.72 -3.25 -18.43
C PRO A 42 -0.32 -3.78 -18.73
N VAL A 43 0.72 -3.02 -18.37
CA VAL A 43 2.14 -3.39 -18.54
C VAL A 43 2.69 -4.22 -17.38
N GLY A 44 1.85 -4.54 -16.39
CA GLY A 44 2.26 -5.15 -15.13
C GLY A 44 2.44 -4.10 -14.02
N GLY A 45 2.21 -4.54 -12.78
CA GLY A 45 2.29 -3.69 -11.59
C GLY A 45 0.95 -3.10 -11.14
N LEU A 46 0.97 -2.59 -9.91
CA LEU A 46 -0.15 -1.96 -9.24
C LEU A 46 0.19 -0.49 -8.96
N LEU A 47 -0.72 0.40 -9.32
CA LEU A 47 -0.62 1.80 -8.97
C LEU A 47 -1.02 1.96 -7.51
N VAL A 48 -0.15 2.56 -6.70
CA VAL A 48 -0.34 2.71 -5.25
C VAL A 48 -0.26 4.18 -4.88
N ALA A 49 -1.29 4.67 -4.18
CA ALA A 49 -1.26 5.98 -3.52
C ALA A 49 -0.53 5.85 -2.19
N GLN A 50 0.74 6.24 -2.17
CA GLN A 50 1.64 6.13 -1.03
C GLN A 50 1.56 7.39 -0.13
N ALA A 51 1.60 7.16 1.18
CA ALA A 51 1.74 8.21 2.17
C ALA A 51 3.04 8.99 1.95
N GLY A 52 2.97 10.33 1.97
CA GLY A 52 4.14 11.20 1.81
C GLY A 52 4.66 11.34 0.36
N ALA A 53 4.70 10.27 -0.43
CA ALA A 53 5.37 10.23 -1.73
C ALA A 53 4.48 10.54 -2.96
N GLY A 54 3.17 10.26 -2.91
CA GLY A 54 2.28 10.42 -4.08
C GLY A 54 1.89 9.08 -4.73
N LEU A 55 1.86 9.01 -6.05
CA LEU A 55 1.52 7.79 -6.78
C LEU A 55 2.80 7.07 -7.22
N GLY A 56 2.91 5.78 -6.91
CA GLY A 56 4.00 4.90 -7.37
C GLY A 56 3.48 3.65 -8.05
N VAL A 57 4.32 3.02 -8.87
CA VAL A 57 4.02 1.72 -9.50
C VAL A 57 4.88 0.66 -8.85
N PHE A 58 4.25 -0.38 -8.32
CA PHE A 58 4.92 -1.45 -7.58
C PHE A 58 4.58 -2.82 -8.17
N ALA A 59 5.52 -3.76 -8.10
CA ALA A 59 5.20 -5.15 -8.39
C ALA A 59 4.31 -5.71 -7.27
N ARG A 60 3.54 -6.75 -7.59
CA ARG A 60 2.56 -7.29 -6.64
C ARG A 60 3.25 -8.00 -5.47
N GLU A 61 4.38 -8.64 -5.74
CA GLU A 61 5.26 -9.29 -4.77
C GLU A 61 5.95 -8.31 -3.82
N ASP A 62 6.02 -7.03 -4.17
CA ASP A 62 6.61 -5.97 -3.34
C ASP A 62 5.60 -5.39 -2.34
N LEU A 63 4.36 -5.84 -2.39
CA LEU A 63 3.25 -5.32 -1.60
C LEU A 63 2.70 -6.39 -0.67
N GLN A 64 2.56 -6.03 0.60
CA GLN A 64 1.91 -6.85 1.60
C GLN A 64 0.58 -6.20 2.00
N PRO A 65 -0.59 -6.84 1.77
CA PRO A 65 -1.85 -6.34 2.27
C PRO A 65 -1.84 -6.20 3.80
N VAL A 66 -2.42 -5.12 4.30
CA VAL A 66 -2.52 -4.81 5.72
C VAL A 66 -3.93 -4.30 6.05
N SER A 67 -4.35 -4.46 7.30
CA SER A 67 -5.59 -3.84 7.75
C SER A 67 -5.35 -2.34 7.98
N PRO A 68 -6.37 -1.48 7.74
CA PRO A 68 -6.23 -0.04 7.98
C PRO A 68 -5.94 0.31 9.46
N GLU A 69 -6.27 -0.58 10.40
CA GLU A 69 -5.94 -0.43 11.82
C GLU A 69 -4.44 -0.56 12.13
N ASP A 70 -3.68 -1.24 11.28
CA ASP A 70 -2.22 -1.40 11.41
C ASP A 70 -1.44 -0.20 10.86
N ILE A 71 -2.13 0.75 10.23
CA ILE A 71 -1.53 1.91 9.56
C ILE A 71 -1.56 3.09 10.53
N PRO A 72 -0.44 3.82 10.69
CA PRO A 72 -0.45 5.05 11.47
C PRO A 72 -1.54 6.01 11.00
N ALA A 73 -2.32 6.58 11.92
CA ALA A 73 -3.51 7.36 11.60
C ALA A 73 -3.23 8.53 10.63
N ASP A 74 -2.07 9.19 10.78
CA ASP A 74 -1.64 10.29 9.90
C ASP A 74 -1.36 9.80 8.47
N ALA A 75 -0.64 8.67 8.34
CA ALA A 75 -0.38 8.04 7.05
C ALA A 75 -1.68 7.56 6.38
N LEU A 76 -2.60 6.97 7.16
CA LEU A 76 -3.90 6.53 6.66
C LEU A 76 -4.74 7.72 6.13
N ALA A 77 -4.75 8.85 6.86
CA ALA A 77 -5.46 10.05 6.43
C ALA A 77 -4.85 10.63 5.14
N ASP A 78 -3.52 10.65 5.03
CA ASP A 78 -2.83 11.11 3.81
C ASP A 78 -3.12 10.20 2.61
N ILE A 79 -3.06 8.88 2.80
CA ILE A 79 -3.41 7.88 1.78
C ILE A 79 -4.85 8.09 1.29
N ARG A 80 -5.82 8.21 2.20
CA ARG A 80 -7.24 8.42 1.84
C ARG A 80 -7.44 9.71 1.04
N ARG A 81 -6.82 10.81 1.49
CA ARG A 81 -6.85 12.09 0.78
C ARG A 81 -6.32 11.96 -0.64
N ARG A 82 -5.20 11.23 -0.83
CA ARG A 82 -4.56 11.02 -2.14
C ARG A 82 -5.32 10.03 -3.02
N ALA A 83 -5.93 9.02 -2.44
CA ALA A 83 -6.75 8.04 -3.14
C ALA A 83 -8.12 8.60 -3.58
N GLY A 84 -8.45 9.85 -3.23
CA GLY A 84 -9.75 10.45 -3.52
C GLY A 84 -10.90 9.84 -2.72
N LEU A 85 -10.58 9.04 -1.68
CA LEU A 85 -11.56 8.59 -0.71
C LEU A 85 -11.80 9.73 0.27
N THR A 86 -12.89 10.47 0.06
CA THR A 86 -13.43 11.37 1.07
C THR A 86 -13.50 10.61 2.39
N PRO A 87 -12.99 11.15 3.52
CA PRO A 87 -13.12 10.47 4.81
C PRO A 87 -14.60 10.15 5.06
N PRO A 88 -14.94 9.02 5.73
CA PRO A 88 -16.31 8.79 6.14
C PRO A 88 -16.75 10.00 6.98
N ASP A 89 -17.87 10.59 6.58
CA ASP A 89 -18.49 11.73 7.24
C ASP A 89 -18.62 11.41 8.75
N PRO A 90 -18.08 12.25 9.66
CA PRO A 90 -18.38 12.09 11.08
C PRO A 90 -19.85 12.50 11.26
N GLY A 91 -20.72 11.50 11.43
CA GLY A 91 -22.15 11.72 11.67
C GLY A 91 -22.45 12.63 12.86
#